data_AF-A0A382DU50-F1
#
_entry.id   AF-A0A382DU50-F1
#
_cell.length_a   1.000
_cell.length_b   1.000
_cell.length_c   1.000
_cell.angle_alpha   90.00
_cell.angle_beta   90.00
_cell.angle_gamma   90.00
#
_symmetry.space_group_name_H-M   'P 1'
#
loop_
_entity.id
_entity.type
_entity.pdbx_description
1 polymer ?
#
loop_
_entity_poly.entity_id
_entity_poly.type
_entity_poly.pdbx_seq_one_letter_code
_entity_poly.pdbx_strand_id
1 'polypeptide(L)'
;MPELPEVETVRVQLEPLLVGTRIIDSDSHPSTKFNQAPDAVGHSIGAVRRRGKYLLADLLPDRGSRRELIVHLGMTGGLHIVSSPDTDPHRRARWG
;
A
#
# COMPACT_ATOMS: atom_id res chain seq x y z
N MET A 1 15.59 9.93 -1.97
CA MET A 1 14.99 8.70 -1.39
C MET A 1 14.39 9.17 -0.08
N PRO A 2 13.12 8.90 0.25
CA PRO A 2 12.55 9.42 1.47
C PRO A 2 13.35 8.85 2.63
N GLU A 3 13.72 9.75 3.53
CA GLU A 3 14.59 9.41 4.64
C GLU A 3 13.86 8.53 5.65
N LEU A 4 14.60 7.83 6.51
CA LEU A 4 13.99 6.95 7.53
C LEU A 4 12.90 7.66 8.38
N PRO A 5 13.07 8.93 8.81
CA PRO A 5 12.03 9.66 9.52
C PRO A 5 10.78 9.93 8.68
N GLU A 6 10.94 10.14 7.36
CA GLU A 6 9.82 10.41 6.46
C GLU A 6 8.96 9.17 6.28
N VAL A 7 9.58 8.00 6.10
CA VAL A 7 8.84 6.74 5.97
C VAL A 7 8.11 6.39 7.28
N GLU A 8 8.71 6.67 8.44
CA GLU A 8 8.02 6.49 9.73
C GLU A 8 6.84 7.46 9.88
N THR A 9 7.00 8.70 9.45
CA THR A 9 5.91 9.70 9.44
C THR A 9 4.75 9.23 8.57
N VAL A 10 5.03 8.75 7.36
CA VAL A 10 4.02 8.19 6.46
C VAL A 10 3.33 6.98 7.10
N ARG A 11 4.08 6.08 7.74
CA ARG A 11 3.52 4.92 8.45
C ARG A 11 2.53 5.36 9.54
N VAL A 12 2.92 6.30 10.41
CA VAL A 12 2.08 6.83 11.50
C VAL A 12 0.80 7.46 10.96
N GLN A 13 0.88 8.18 9.83
CA GLN A 13 -0.28 8.82 9.21
C GLN A 13 -1.24 7.81 8.57
N LEU A 14 -0.71 6.75 7.95
CA LEU A 14 -1.52 5.77 7.22
C LEU A 14 -2.16 4.71 8.13
N GLU A 15 -1.46 4.27 9.19
CA GLU A 15 -1.94 3.20 10.08
C GLU A 15 -3.39 3.39 10.57
N PRO A 16 -3.80 4.54 11.15
CA PRO A 16 -5.17 4.72 11.64
C PRO A 16 -6.23 4.79 10.52
N LEU A 17 -5.82 5.01 9.27
CA LEU A 17 -6.71 5.08 8.11
C LEU A 17 -6.87 3.73 7.41
N LEU A 18 -5.86 2.87 7.52
CA LEU A 18 -5.78 1.62 6.76
C LEU A 18 -6.10 0.37 7.60
N VAL A 19 -5.70 0.32 8.87
CA VAL A 19 -5.90 -0.89 9.70
C VAL A 19 -7.38 -1.17 9.87
N GLY A 20 -7.77 -2.43 9.64
CA GLY A 20 -9.15 -2.91 9.67
C GLY A 20 -9.92 -2.71 8.37
N THR A 21 -9.37 -1.95 7.40
CA THR A 21 -10.00 -1.81 6.08
C THR A 21 -9.78 -3.07 5.24
N ARG A 22 -10.72 -3.31 4.32
CA ARG A 22 -10.71 -4.44 3.39
C ARG A 22 -10.41 -3.94 1.99
N ILE A 23 -9.49 -4.60 1.31
CA ILE A 23 -9.21 -4.33 -0.11
C ILE A 23 -10.19 -5.17 -0.95
N ILE A 24 -11.14 -4.51 -1.58
CA ILE A 24 -12.17 -5.12 -2.44
C ILE A 24 -11.83 -5.00 -3.91
N ASP A 25 -11.04 -4.01 -4.30
CA ASP A 25 -10.59 -3.83 -5.66
C ASP A 25 -9.17 -3.25 -5.73
N SER A 26 -8.60 -3.27 -6.93
CA SER A 26 -7.26 -2.74 -7.15
C SER A 26 -7.01 -2.43 -8.61
N ASP A 27 -6.09 -1.52 -8.87
CA ASP A 27 -5.55 -1.23 -10.20
C ASP A 27 -4.02 -1.14 -10.12
N SER A 28 -3.33 -1.41 -11.23
CA SER A 28 -1.87 -1.33 -11.29
C SER A 28 -1.38 -0.90 -12.66
N HIS A 29 -0.30 -0.12 -12.65
CA HIS A 29 0.40 0.22 -13.88
C HIS A 29 0.97 -1.07 -14.51
N PRO A 30 0.83 -1.28 -15.84
CA PRO A 30 1.22 -2.53 -16.51
C PRO A 30 2.74 -2.67 -16.65
N SER A 31 3.42 -2.88 -15.54
CA SER A 31 4.84 -3.22 -15.49
C SER A 31 5.11 -4.31 -14.45
N THR A 32 6.21 -5.03 -14.64
CA THR A 32 6.64 -6.12 -13.75
C THR A 32 6.87 -5.67 -12.31
N LYS A 33 7.07 -4.36 -12.07
CA LYS A 33 7.26 -3.80 -10.73
C LYS A 33 5.96 -3.69 -9.94
N PHE A 34 4.82 -3.54 -10.61
CA PHE A 34 3.54 -3.24 -9.96
C PHE A 34 2.43 -4.27 -10.22
N ASN A 35 2.68 -5.25 -11.11
CA ASN A 35 1.70 -6.28 -11.49
C ASN A 35 1.22 -7.17 -10.32
N GLN A 36 1.91 -7.17 -9.19
CA GLN A 36 1.51 -7.88 -7.96
C GLN A 36 0.58 -7.07 -7.06
N ALA A 37 0.38 -5.77 -7.32
CA ALA A 37 -0.53 -4.96 -6.50
C ALA A 37 -1.95 -5.54 -6.41
N PRO A 38 -2.53 -6.14 -7.47
CA PRO A 38 -3.85 -6.76 -7.39
C PRO A 38 -3.96 -8.01 -6.51
N ASP A 39 -2.84 -8.65 -6.16
CA ASP A 39 -2.85 -9.83 -5.28
C ASP A 39 -3.31 -9.52 -3.85
N ALA A 40 -3.39 -8.23 -3.49
CA ALA A 40 -3.89 -7.78 -2.21
C ALA A 40 -5.42 -7.84 -2.09
N VAL A 41 -6.14 -7.93 -3.21
CA VAL A 41 -7.62 -8.02 -3.22
C VAL A 41 -8.09 -9.23 -2.42
N GLY A 42 -9.16 -9.03 -1.64
CA GLY A 42 -9.74 -10.07 -0.77
C GLY A 42 -9.06 -10.20 0.60
N HIS A 43 -8.10 -9.33 0.91
CA HIS A 43 -7.45 -9.27 2.21
C HIS A 43 -7.86 -8.02 2.99
N SER A 44 -7.84 -8.12 4.32
CA SER A 44 -7.95 -6.97 5.22
C SER A 44 -6.57 -6.56 5.73
N ILE A 45 -6.37 -5.26 5.93
CA ILE A 45 -5.10 -4.73 6.46
C ILE A 45 -5.11 -4.92 7.99
N GLY A 46 -4.20 -5.75 8.49
CA GLY A 46 -4.07 -6.04 9.92
C GLY A 46 -3.17 -5.08 10.68
N ALA A 47 -2.07 -4.66 10.07
CA ALA A 47 -1.09 -3.74 10.65
C ALA A 47 -0.33 -3.01 9.55
N VAL A 48 0.17 -1.80 9.86
CA VAL A 48 1.06 -1.04 8.98
C VAL A 48 2.39 -0.80 9.70
N ARG A 49 3.43 -1.44 9.21
CA ARG A 49 4.77 -1.49 9.80
C ARG A 49 5.79 -0.82 8.86
N ARG A 50 6.98 -0.57 9.37
CA ARG A 50 8.11 -0.09 8.58
C ARG A 50 9.32 -0.98 8.77
N ARG A 51 10.06 -1.22 7.69
CA ARG A 51 11.39 -1.83 7.74
C ARG A 51 12.36 -1.03 6.88
N GLY A 52 13.17 -0.19 7.51
CA GLY A 52 14.08 0.71 6.79
C GLY A 52 13.29 1.65 5.88
N LYS A 53 13.51 1.54 4.56
CA LYS A 53 12.85 2.36 3.53
C LYS A 53 11.55 1.77 2.97
N TYR A 54 11.06 0.69 3.57
CA TYR A 54 9.85 -0.01 3.13
C TYR A 54 8.72 0.20 4.13
N LEU A 55 7.53 0.46 3.60
CA LEU A 55 6.27 0.29 4.31
C LEU A 55 5.78 -1.15 4.07
N LEU A 56 5.29 -1.76 5.12
CA LEU A 56 4.78 -3.13 5.11
C LEU A 56 3.34 -3.09 5.62
N ALA A 57 2.40 -3.65 4.88
CA ALA A 57 1.04 -3.87 5.38
C ALA A 57 0.76 -5.36 5.49
N ASP A 58 0.38 -5.80 6.69
CA ASP A 58 0.03 -7.18 6.94
C ASP A 58 -1.33 -7.46 6.32
N LEU A 59 -1.38 -8.39 5.38
CA LEU A 59 -2.61 -8.76 4.69
C LEU A 59 -3.19 -10.02 5.31
N LEU A 60 -4.27 -9.82 6.06
CA LEU A 60 -5.04 -10.88 6.69
C LEU A 60 -6.01 -11.48 5.65
N PRO A 61 -5.91 -12.77 5.34
CA PRO A 61 -6.77 -13.39 4.36
C PRO A 61 -8.15 -13.68 4.98
N ASP A 62 -9.20 -13.63 4.16
CA ASP A 62 -10.48 -14.25 4.53
C ASP A 62 -10.38 -15.78 4.52
N ARG A 63 -9.65 -16.30 3.53
CA ARG A 63 -9.39 -17.72 3.32
C ARG A 63 -8.00 -17.87 2.69
N GLY A 64 -7.24 -18.87 3.12
CA GLY A 64 -5.91 -19.15 2.57
C GLY A 64 -4.76 -18.53 3.40
N SER A 65 -3.67 -18.19 2.72
CA SER A 65 -2.39 -17.83 3.34
C SER A 65 -2.26 -16.33 3.58
N ARG A 66 -1.61 -15.96 4.70
CA ARG A 66 -1.22 -14.58 4.98
C ARG A 66 -0.27 -14.05 3.90
N ARG A 67 -0.40 -12.76 3.61
CA ARG A 67 0.50 -12.02 2.70
C ARG A 67 0.99 -10.75 3.37
N GLU A 68 1.97 -10.12 2.75
CA GLU A 68 2.48 -8.80 3.17
C GLU A 68 2.58 -7.93 1.91
N LEU A 69 1.95 -6.76 1.94
CA LEU A 69 2.12 -5.76 0.88
C LEU A 69 3.36 -4.92 1.22
N ILE A 70 4.33 -4.90 0.30
CA ILE A 70 5.58 -4.19 0.48
C ILE A 70 5.63 -3.00 -0.46
N VAL A 71 5.72 -1.79 0.10
CA VAL A 71 5.79 -0.55 -0.67
C VAL A 71 7.13 0.13 -0.45
N HIS A 72 7.83 0.41 -1.55
CA HIS A 72 9.03 1.24 -1.57
C HIS A 72 8.72 2.53 -2.32
N LEU A 73 8.64 3.64 -1.59
CA LEU A 73 8.29 4.93 -2.16
C LEU A 73 9.36 5.41 -3.17
N GLY A 74 10.65 5.11 -2.92
CA GLY A 74 11.72 5.70 -3.72
C GLY A 74 11.68 7.24 -3.63
N MET A 75 12.54 7.95 -4.35
CA MET A 75 12.82 9.36 -4.05
C MET A 75 11.64 10.33 -4.12
N THR A 76 10.70 10.09 -5.02
CA THR A 76 9.58 10.99 -5.32
C THR A 76 8.22 10.29 -5.20
N GLY A 77 8.19 9.05 -4.71
CA GLY A 77 6.93 8.33 -4.54
C GLY A 77 6.20 8.77 -3.28
N GLY A 78 4.87 8.71 -3.36
CA GLY A 78 3.97 8.99 -2.24
C GLY A 78 2.84 7.97 -2.19
N LEU A 79 2.11 7.99 -1.07
CA LEU A 79 0.82 7.32 -0.91
C LEU A 79 -0.21 8.38 -0.56
N HIS A 80 -1.36 8.30 -1.21
CA HIS A 80 -2.43 9.27 -1.07
C HIS A 80 -3.73 8.53 -0.74
N ILE A 81 -4.49 9.06 0.20
CA ILE A 81 -5.87 8.62 0.47
C ILE A 81 -6.78 9.54 -0.34
N VAL A 82 -7.56 8.96 -1.25
CA VAL A 82 -8.44 9.70 -2.16
C VAL A 82 -9.88 9.26 -1.97
N SER A 83 -10.82 10.22 -1.95
CA SER A 83 -12.26 9.95 -1.79
C SER A 83 -12.99 9.80 -3.13
N SER A 84 -12.32 10.09 -4.24
CA SER A 84 -12.83 9.96 -5.60
C SER A 84 -11.73 9.43 -6.52
N PRO A 85 -12.06 8.85 -7.68
CA PRO A 85 -11.06 8.42 -8.65
C PRO A 85 -10.15 9.60 -9.03
N ASP A 86 -8.84 9.45 -8.79
CA ASP A 86 -7.85 10.38 -9.31
C ASP A 86 -7.49 10.02 -10.77
N THR A 87 -7.05 11.03 -11.52
CA THR A 87 -6.49 10.85 -12.88
C THR A 87 -4.99 11.11 -12.89
N ASP A 88 -4.27 10.76 -11.82
CA ASP A 88 -2.83 10.99 -11.74
C ASP A 88 -2.08 10.12 -12.78
N PRO A 89 -1.42 10.73 -13.79
CA PRO A 89 -0.65 9.97 -14.80
C PRO A 89 0.54 9.21 -14.20
N HIS A 90 0.98 9.57 -12.99
CA HIS A 90 2.05 8.91 -12.27
C HIS A 90 1.56 7.81 -11.33
N ARG A 91 0.26 7.53 -11.26
CA ARG A 91 -0.27 6.42 -10.46
C ARG A 91 0.38 5.09 -10.86
N ARG A 92 0.80 4.33 -9.86
CA ARG A 92 1.46 3.03 -10.05
C ARG A 92 0.64 1.86 -9.52
N ALA A 93 -0.13 2.09 -8.47
CA ALA A 93 -1.08 1.14 -7.91
C ALA A 93 -2.22 1.89 -7.23
N ARG A 94 -3.38 1.24 -7.12
CA ARG A 94 -4.56 1.68 -6.35
C ARG A 94 -5.12 0.47 -5.63
N TRP A 95 -5.60 0.69 -4.41
CA TRP A 95 -6.39 -0.28 -3.65
C TRP A 95 -7.63 0.45 -3.12
N GLY A 96 -8.79 -0.18 -3.25
CA GLY A 96 -10.07 0.33 -2.75
C GLY A 96 -10.82 -0.71 -1.94
#